data_AF-A0A935BST4-F1
#
_entry.id   AF-A0A935BST4-F1
#
_cell.length_a   1.000
_cell.length_b   1.000
_cell.length_c   1.000
_cell.angle_alpha   90.00
_cell.angle_beta   90.00
_cell.angle_gamma   90.00
#
_symmetry.space_group_name_H-M   'P 1'
#
loop_
_entity.id
_entity.type
_entity.pdbx_description
1 polymer ?
#
loop_
_entity_poly.entity_id
_entity_poly.type
_entity_poly.pdbx_seq_one_letter_code
_entity_poly.pdbx_strand_id
1 'polypeptide(L)'
;MKPIKAIKASESTKPVKPSAAADADAEPFLRFRHPVALRKKTLSLLGTLEQADDATVHRDALSALVVELTNSGLDAYFMAPLRRAGAGFIVEQSAKLGLVGVQQVMGSVVRQIVGRMDGPQLISVSVSIRQFMR
;
A
#
# COMPACT_ATOMS: atom_id res chain seq x y z
N MET A 1 -34.73 10.92 -41.91
CA MET A 1 -34.93 10.69 -40.46
C MET A 1 -35.66 9.37 -40.27
N LYS A 2 -35.04 8.39 -39.59
CA LYS A 2 -35.64 7.09 -39.21
C LYS A 2 -35.95 7.12 -37.70
N PRO A 3 -37.03 6.49 -37.21
CA PRO A 3 -37.41 6.56 -35.80
C PRO A 3 -36.46 5.72 -34.93
N ILE A 4 -36.11 6.25 -33.76
CA ILE A 4 -35.27 5.61 -32.73
C ILE A 4 -36.12 4.55 -32.01
N LYS A 5 -35.65 3.31 -32.06
CA LYS A 5 -36.24 2.16 -31.35
C LYS A 5 -35.79 2.21 -29.89
N ALA A 6 -36.75 2.15 -28.96
CA ALA A 6 -36.49 2.13 -27.52
C ALA A 6 -35.62 0.93 -27.11
N ILE A 7 -34.52 1.21 -26.40
CA ILE A 7 -33.66 0.20 -25.81
C ILE A 7 -34.28 -0.24 -24.48
N LYS A 8 -34.66 -1.52 -24.39
CA LYS A 8 -35.10 -2.17 -23.15
C LYS A 8 -33.96 -2.19 -22.13
N ALA A 9 -34.27 -1.83 -20.89
CA ALA A 9 -33.37 -1.97 -19.74
C ALA A 9 -32.93 -3.43 -19.58
N SER A 10 -31.61 -3.65 -19.61
CA SER A 10 -30.99 -4.95 -19.36
C SER A 10 -30.75 -5.12 -17.86
N GLU A 11 -31.54 -6.01 -17.28
CA GLU A 11 -31.34 -6.86 -16.10
C GLU A 11 -30.36 -6.41 -15.00
N SER A 12 -30.95 -6.15 -13.83
CA SER A 12 -30.31 -6.08 -12.52
C SER A 12 -29.36 -7.25 -12.28
N THR A 13 -28.07 -6.97 -12.14
CA THR A 13 -27.10 -7.86 -11.53
C THR A 13 -27.52 -8.11 -10.08
N LYS A 14 -27.96 -9.34 -9.77
CA LYS A 14 -28.27 -9.76 -8.39
C LYS A 14 -27.03 -9.57 -7.50
N PRO A 15 -27.18 -9.12 -6.23
CA PRO A 15 -26.07 -9.02 -5.31
C PRO A 15 -25.56 -10.43 -5.00
N VAL A 16 -24.27 -10.67 -5.24
CA VAL A 16 -23.59 -11.90 -4.81
C VAL A 16 -23.57 -11.90 -3.29
N LYS A 17 -24.33 -12.81 -2.68
CA LYS A 17 -24.30 -13.06 -1.23
C LYS A 17 -22.92 -13.62 -0.86
N PRO A 18 -22.13 -12.98 0.02
CA PRO A 18 -20.88 -13.55 0.48
C PRO A 18 -21.16 -14.89 1.17
N SER A 19 -20.40 -15.92 0.81
CA SER A 19 -20.50 -17.25 1.38
C SER A 19 -19.98 -17.24 2.82
N ALA A 20 -20.87 -17.03 3.78
CA ALA A 20 -20.61 -16.89 5.22
C ALA A 20 -20.02 -18.13 5.93
N ALA A 21 -19.49 -19.12 5.19
CA ALA A 21 -18.98 -20.38 5.77
C ALA A 21 -17.45 -20.52 5.72
N ALA A 22 -16.72 -19.61 5.07
CA ALA A 22 -15.25 -19.62 5.03
C ALA A 22 -14.60 -18.48 5.85
N ASP A 23 -15.38 -17.50 6.31
CA ASP A 23 -14.89 -16.21 6.83
C ASP A 23 -14.97 -16.09 8.36
N ALA A 24 -15.23 -17.17 9.10
CA ALA A 24 -15.43 -17.08 10.55
C ALA A 24 -14.14 -16.82 11.35
N ASP A 25 -12.96 -16.93 10.72
CA ASP A 25 -11.66 -16.89 11.41
C ASP A 25 -10.60 -16.01 10.71
N ALA A 26 -10.96 -15.31 9.63
CA ALA A 26 -10.07 -14.40 8.91
C ALA A 26 -10.61 -12.98 8.99
N GLU A 27 -9.96 -12.13 9.80
CA GLU A 27 -10.28 -10.70 9.80
C GLU A 27 -10.21 -10.13 8.38
N PRO A 28 -11.21 -9.35 7.94
CA PRO A 28 -11.20 -8.77 6.61
C PRO A 28 -10.02 -7.80 6.48
N PHE A 29 -9.28 -7.90 5.39
CA PHE A 29 -8.13 -7.05 5.11
C PHE A 29 -8.27 -6.30 3.79
N LEU A 30 -7.61 -5.15 3.71
CA LEU A 30 -7.47 -4.37 2.49
C LEU A 30 -6.02 -4.46 2.02
N ARG A 31 -5.81 -4.93 0.78
CA ARG A 31 -4.48 -5.01 0.15
C ARG A 31 -4.43 -4.11 -1.07
N PHE A 32 -3.25 -3.59 -1.34
CA PHE A 32 -2.92 -2.94 -2.61
C PHE A 32 -1.81 -3.68 -3.34
N ARG A 33 -1.77 -3.53 -4.67
CA ARG A 33 -0.66 -4.04 -5.49
C ARG A 33 0.47 -3.03 -5.47
N HIS A 34 1.69 -3.51 -5.24
CA HIS A 34 2.91 -2.71 -5.33
C HIS A 34 3.89 -3.35 -6.34
N PRO A 35 4.90 -2.60 -6.84
CA PRO A 35 5.82 -3.11 -7.86
C PRO A 35 6.54 -4.40 -7.43
N VAL A 36 6.80 -5.29 -8.41
CA VAL A 36 7.53 -6.55 -8.19
C VAL A 36 8.94 -6.30 -7.64
N ALA A 37 9.61 -5.26 -8.14
CA ALA A 37 10.92 -4.84 -7.63
C ALA A 37 10.85 -4.46 -6.15
N LEU A 38 9.81 -3.73 -5.73
CA LEU A 38 9.59 -3.39 -4.32
C LEU A 38 9.32 -4.66 -3.50
N ARG A 39 8.53 -5.61 -3.99
CA ARG A 39 8.31 -6.91 -3.33
C ARG A 39 9.63 -7.66 -3.07
N LYS A 40 10.48 -7.74 -4.09
CA LYS A 40 11.77 -8.41 -3.99
C LYS A 40 12.67 -7.72 -2.97
N LYS A 41 12.76 -6.39 -3.03
CA LYS A 41 13.52 -5.58 -2.07
C LYS A 41 13.03 -5.77 -0.64
N THR A 42 11.71 -5.71 -0.42
CA THR A 42 11.09 -5.98 0.88
C THR A 42 11.52 -7.34 1.40
N LEU A 43 11.22 -8.42 0.68
CA LEU A 43 11.51 -9.78 1.15
C LEU A 43 13.00 -9.99 1.43
N SER A 44 13.88 -9.45 0.58
CA SER A 44 15.32 -9.53 0.77
C SER A 44 15.76 -8.84 2.06
N LEU A 45 15.34 -7.59 2.28
CA LEU A 45 15.77 -6.84 3.47
C LEU A 45 15.22 -7.43 4.76
N LEU A 46 13.95 -7.86 4.77
CA LEU A 46 13.36 -8.51 5.94
C LEU A 46 14.11 -9.81 6.28
N GLY A 47 14.48 -10.60 5.26
CA GLY A 47 15.28 -11.81 5.45
C GLY A 47 16.67 -11.50 6.03
N THR A 48 17.33 -10.45 5.54
CA THR A 48 18.63 -10.00 6.07
C THR A 48 18.53 -9.54 7.52
N LEU A 49 17.55 -8.70 7.84
CA LEU A 49 17.32 -8.20 9.21
C LEU A 49 17.15 -9.32 10.22
N GLU A 50 16.32 -10.31 9.90
CA GLU A 50 15.97 -11.40 10.81
C GLU A 50 17.09 -12.42 11.02
N GLN A 51 18.09 -12.43 10.15
CA GLN A 51 19.26 -13.31 10.25
C GLN A 51 20.52 -12.57 10.69
N ALA A 52 20.44 -11.25 10.88
CA ALA A 52 21.60 -10.44 11.24
C ALA A 52 21.97 -10.64 12.73
N ASP A 53 23.26 -10.80 12.99
CA ASP A 53 23.80 -10.78 14.37
C ASP A 53 23.58 -9.41 15.04
N ASP A 54 23.64 -8.33 14.25
CA ASP A 54 23.28 -6.98 14.65
C ASP A 54 22.32 -6.33 13.63
N ALA A 55 21.03 -6.40 13.92
CA ALA A 55 19.99 -5.78 13.10
C ALA A 55 20.09 -4.24 13.03
N THR A 56 20.79 -3.59 13.97
CA THR A 56 20.85 -2.12 14.03
C THR A 56 21.63 -1.50 12.88
N VAL A 57 22.52 -2.28 12.24
CA VAL A 57 23.23 -1.88 11.01
C VAL A 57 22.27 -1.62 9.84
N HIS A 58 21.04 -2.15 9.90
CA HIS A 58 20.04 -2.05 8.85
C HIS A 58 18.92 -1.02 9.13
N ARG A 59 19.05 -0.18 10.16
CA ARG A 59 18.08 0.88 10.54
C ARG A 59 17.67 1.78 9.38
N ASP A 60 18.67 2.31 8.67
CA ASP A 60 18.42 3.25 7.57
C ASP A 60 17.76 2.55 6.38
N ALA A 61 18.19 1.32 6.09
CA ALA A 61 17.59 0.51 5.04
C ALA A 61 16.12 0.19 5.33
N LEU A 62 15.80 -0.19 6.58
CA LEU A 62 14.43 -0.47 6.98
C LEU A 62 13.57 0.80 6.94
N SER A 63 14.11 1.92 7.43
CA SER A 63 13.43 3.22 7.37
C SER A 63 13.11 3.62 5.93
N ALA A 64 14.08 3.51 5.03
CA ALA A 64 13.88 3.79 3.60
C ALA A 64 12.82 2.86 2.97
N LEU A 65 12.85 1.57 3.32
CA LEU A 65 11.85 0.61 2.84
C LEU A 65 10.44 0.94 3.32
N VAL A 66 10.26 1.30 4.58
CA VAL A 66 8.95 1.69 5.14
C VAL A 66 8.41 2.93 4.42
N VAL A 67 9.27 3.92 4.12
CA VAL A 67 8.89 5.09 3.31
C VAL A 67 8.44 4.67 1.91
N GLU A 68 9.19 3.81 1.22
CA GLU A 68 8.82 3.33 -0.12
C GLU A 68 7.49 2.56 -0.13
N LEU A 69 7.26 1.68 0.85
CA LEU A 69 6.00 0.96 1.01
C LEU A 69 4.83 1.91 1.28
N THR A 70 5.03 2.91 2.15
CA THR A 70 4.02 3.93 2.47
C THR A 70 3.65 4.74 1.23
N ASN A 71 4.63 5.17 0.46
CA ASN A 71 4.42 5.93 -0.78
C ASN A 71 3.66 5.10 -1.81
N SER A 72 3.97 3.81 -1.95
CA SER A 72 3.22 2.89 -2.82
C SER A 72 1.78 2.71 -2.35
N GLY A 73 1.54 2.69 -1.03
CA GLY A 73 0.19 2.63 -0.46
C GLY A 73 -0.62 3.89 -0.74
N LEU A 74 -0.02 5.08 -0.55
CA LEU A 74 -0.65 6.37 -0.86
C LEU A 74 -1.02 6.47 -2.35
N ASP A 75 -0.14 6.02 -3.25
CA ASP A 75 -0.48 5.97 -4.68
C ASP A 75 -1.69 5.05 -4.94
N ALA A 76 -1.70 3.86 -4.34
CA ALA A 76 -2.76 2.90 -4.54
C ALA A 76 -4.11 3.34 -3.98
N TYR A 77 -4.13 4.01 -2.83
CA TYR A 77 -5.36 4.46 -2.18
C TYR A 77 -5.89 5.79 -2.71
N PHE A 78 -5.03 6.66 -3.22
CA PHE A 78 -5.44 8.01 -3.61
C PHE A 78 -5.19 8.31 -5.09
N MET A 79 -3.94 8.30 -5.55
CA MET A 79 -3.62 8.73 -6.91
C MET A 79 -4.15 7.80 -7.99
N ALA A 80 -4.09 6.48 -7.80
CA ALA A 80 -4.60 5.53 -8.78
C ALA A 80 -6.14 5.61 -8.91
N PRO A 81 -6.93 5.66 -7.82
CA PRO A 81 -8.37 5.94 -7.91
C PRO A 81 -8.68 7.30 -8.52
N LEU A 82 -7.94 8.36 -8.16
CA LEU A 82 -8.14 9.71 -8.71
C LEU A 82 -7.97 9.75 -10.24
N ARG A 83 -6.92 9.08 -10.74
CA ARG A 83 -6.69 8.89 -12.19
C ARG A 83 -7.80 8.09 -12.86
N ARG A 84 -8.27 7.00 -12.23
CA ARG A 84 -9.38 6.18 -12.76
C ARG A 84 -10.71 6.93 -12.79
N ALA A 85 -10.91 7.86 -11.86
CA ALA A 85 -12.10 8.72 -11.83
C ALA A 85 -12.09 9.80 -12.92
N GLY A 86 -10.97 9.98 -13.64
CA GLY A 86 -10.85 10.99 -14.68
C GLY A 86 -10.91 12.42 -14.11
N ALA A 87 -10.32 12.64 -12.94
CA ALA A 87 -10.38 13.93 -12.23
C ALA A 87 -9.76 15.11 -13.00
N GLY A 88 -8.99 14.83 -14.06
CA GLY A 88 -8.42 15.82 -14.95
C GLY A 88 -7.03 16.27 -14.49
N PHE A 89 -6.24 16.71 -15.47
CA PHE A 89 -4.80 16.95 -15.30
C PHE A 89 -4.47 17.92 -14.16
N ILE A 90 -5.19 19.04 -14.04
CA ILE A 90 -4.93 20.06 -13.02
C ILE A 90 -5.16 19.51 -11.60
N VAL A 91 -6.25 18.75 -11.41
CA VAL A 91 -6.56 18.13 -10.10
C VAL A 91 -5.51 17.08 -9.75
N GLU A 92 -5.11 16.25 -10.71
CA GLU A 92 -4.06 15.25 -10.51
C GLU A 92 -2.70 15.88 -10.18
N GLN A 93 -2.31 16.99 -10.83
CA GLN A 93 -1.06 17.68 -10.51
C GLN A 93 -1.10 18.33 -9.12
N SER A 94 -2.21 18.97 -8.76
CA SER A 94 -2.40 19.54 -7.42
C SER A 94 -2.32 18.45 -6.33
N ALA A 95 -2.98 17.31 -6.55
CA ALA A 95 -2.92 16.16 -5.64
C ALA A 95 -1.50 15.60 -5.52
N LYS A 96 -0.77 15.48 -6.64
CA LYS A 96 0.63 15.05 -6.66
C LYS A 96 1.53 15.99 -5.87
N LEU A 97 1.38 17.29 -6.04
CA LEU A 97 2.16 18.29 -5.30
C LEU A 97 1.88 18.20 -3.79
N GLY A 98 0.60 18.10 -3.39
CA GLY A 98 0.22 17.92 -1.99
C GLY A 98 0.82 16.63 -1.39
N LEU A 99 0.80 15.53 -2.15
CA LEU A 99 1.41 14.27 -1.73
C LEU A 99 2.92 14.37 -1.52
N VAL A 100 3.66 15.15 -2.33
CA VAL A 100 5.10 15.34 -2.09
C VAL A 100 5.35 15.88 -0.67
N GLY A 101 4.55 16.85 -0.22
CA GLY A 101 4.63 17.36 1.15
C GLY A 101 4.32 16.29 2.21
N VAL A 102 3.26 15.51 2.01
CA VAL A 102 2.91 14.38 2.91
C VAL A 102 4.05 13.36 2.97
N GLN A 103 4.62 12.98 1.84
CA GLN A 103 5.72 12.02 1.74
C GLN A 103 6.99 12.53 2.45
N GLN A 104 7.27 13.82 2.38
CA GLN A 104 8.41 14.44 3.09
C GLN A 104 8.23 14.36 4.61
N VAL A 105 7.06 14.77 5.12
CA VAL A 105 6.76 14.73 6.55
C VAL A 105 6.82 13.30 7.06
N MET A 106 6.12 12.37 6.39
CA MET A 106 6.15 10.96 6.76
C MET A 106 7.55 10.37 6.69
N GLY A 107 8.33 10.70 5.66
CA GLY A 107 9.71 10.27 5.53
C GLY A 107 10.60 10.73 6.67
N SER A 108 10.40 11.96 7.16
CA SER A 108 11.10 12.48 8.35
C SER A 108 10.74 11.68 9.61
N VAL A 109 9.45 11.50 9.86
CA VAL A 109 8.94 10.77 11.03
C VAL A 109 9.46 9.33 11.05
N VAL A 110 9.39 8.62 9.91
CA VAL A 110 9.87 7.24 9.81
C VAL A 110 11.36 7.16 10.11
N ARG A 111 12.19 8.03 9.51
CA ARG A 111 13.63 8.04 9.78
C ARG A 111 13.97 8.38 11.23
N GLN A 112 13.23 9.29 11.85
CA GLN A 112 13.46 9.67 13.24
C GLN A 112 13.08 8.54 14.22
N ILE A 113 12.03 7.76 13.92
CA ILE A 113 11.53 6.70 14.80
C ILE A 113 12.25 5.39 14.50
N VAL A 114 12.10 4.84 13.28
CA VAL A 114 12.67 3.55 12.89
C VAL A 114 14.20 3.60 12.88
N GLY A 115 14.77 4.73 12.45
CA GLY A 115 16.23 4.94 12.43
C GLY A 115 16.88 4.96 13.81
N ARG A 116 16.10 4.97 14.90
CA ARG A 116 16.59 4.96 16.29
C ARG A 116 16.21 3.72 17.09
N MET A 117 15.47 2.79 16.48
CA MET A 117 15.01 1.56 17.14
C MET A 117 16.15 0.60 17.46
N ASP A 118 16.09 -0.12 18.57
CA ASP A 118 17.05 -1.19 18.88
C ASP A 118 16.81 -2.47 18.04
N GLY A 119 17.71 -3.44 18.16
CA GLY A 119 17.64 -4.70 17.40
C GLY A 119 16.28 -5.40 17.52
N PRO A 120 15.81 -5.73 18.73
CA PRO A 120 14.50 -6.37 18.93
C PRO A 120 13.32 -5.60 18.32
N GLN A 121 13.32 -4.26 18.43
CA GLN A 121 12.29 -3.42 17.82
C GLN A 121 12.31 -3.50 16.27
N LEU A 122 13.50 -3.48 15.66
CA LEU A 122 13.63 -3.61 14.20
C LEU A 122 13.14 -4.97 13.70
N ILE A 123 13.44 -6.05 14.43
CA ILE A 123 12.92 -7.39 14.12
C ILE A 123 11.40 -7.43 14.24
N SER A 124 10.83 -6.84 15.30
CA SER A 124 9.37 -6.76 15.48
C SER A 124 8.68 -6.05 14.32
N VAL A 125 9.24 -4.92 13.86
CA VAL A 125 8.74 -4.21 12.67
C VAL A 125 8.89 -5.08 11.42
N SER A 126 10.02 -5.77 11.24
CA SER A 126 10.26 -6.66 10.09
C SER A 126 9.20 -7.76 9.98
N VAL A 127 8.95 -8.45 11.09
CA VAL A 127 7.95 -9.52 11.18
C VAL A 127 6.54 -8.97 10.92
N SER A 128 6.21 -7.81 11.48
CA SER A 128 4.92 -7.15 11.26
C SER A 128 4.68 -6.80 9.79
N ILE A 129 5.68 -6.22 9.10
CA ILE A 129 5.60 -5.93 7.66
C ILE A 129 5.37 -7.22 6.86
N ARG A 130 5.96 -8.34 7.28
CA ARG A 130 5.75 -9.63 6.62
C ARG A 130 4.33 -10.14 6.76
N GLN A 131 3.63 -9.84 7.86
CA GLN A 131 2.25 -10.28 8.06
C GLN A 131 1.29 -9.62 7.07
N PHE A 132 1.54 -8.38 6.62
CA PHE A 132 0.72 -7.75 5.56
C PHE A 132 0.78 -8.48 4.21
N MET A 133 1.75 -9.37 4.03
CA MET A 133 2.01 -10.09 2.80
C MET A 133 1.43 -11.51 2.77
N ARG A 134 0.88 -11.99 3.88
CA ARG A 134 0.17 -13.26 4.02
C ARG A 134 -1.33 -13.00 3.93
#